data_AF-A0A816E6M9-F1
#
_entry.id   AF-A0A816E6M9-F1
#
_cell.length_a   1.000
_cell.length_b   1.000
_cell.length_c   1.000
_cell.angle_alpha   90.00
_cell.angle_beta   90.00
_cell.angle_gamma   90.00
#
_symmetry.space_group_name_H-M   'P 1'
#
loop_
_entity.id
_entity.type
_entity.pdbx_description
1 polymer ?
#
loop_
_entity_poly.entity_id
_entity_poly.type
_entity_poly.pdbx_seq_one_letter_code
_entity_poly.pdbx_strand_id
1 'polypeptide(L)'
;GFLTYRNISSINGNNHLRDVFQRSLTSMILLQIILIVVPLAPFATIIIYQVLTASIVKSSDRLEQETMISNIFNILLYISYASNFYVYLISAPYYRKKFVQFIQYYYYYCHKNQRNNHIGIMIREQPEIHRISMS
;
A
#
# COMPACT_ATOMS: atom_id res chain seq x y z
N GLY A 1 0.43 -23.29 -44.22
CA GLY A 1 1.68 -23.11 -43.46
C GLY A 1 1.69 -21.88 -42.58
N PHE A 2 1.58 -20.68 -43.17
CA PHE A 2 1.77 -19.40 -42.46
C PHE A 2 0.74 -19.14 -41.33
N LEU A 3 -0.53 -19.52 -41.55
CA LEU A 3 -1.60 -19.38 -40.54
C LEU A 3 -1.39 -20.29 -39.32
N THR A 4 -0.80 -21.47 -39.53
CA THR A 4 -0.47 -22.43 -38.46
C THR A 4 0.69 -21.91 -37.60
N TYR A 5 1.73 -21.33 -38.23
CA TYR A 5 2.89 -20.79 -37.54
C TYR A 5 2.54 -19.58 -36.65
N ARG A 6 1.65 -18.70 -37.14
CA ARG A 6 1.19 -17.54 -36.38
C ARG A 6 0.36 -17.94 -35.15
N ASN A 7 -0.43 -19.00 -35.24
CA ASN A 7 -1.23 -19.50 -34.12
C ASN A 7 -0.35 -20.11 -33.01
N ILE A 8 0.69 -20.88 -33.39
CA ILE A 8 1.66 -21.48 -32.46
C ILE A 8 2.46 -20.39 -31.71
N SER A 9 2.83 -19.29 -32.38
CA SER A 9 3.54 -18.18 -31.71
C SER A 9 2.69 -17.49 -30.63
N SER A 10 1.36 -17.41 -30.83
CA SER A 10 0.45 -16.81 -29.85
C SER A 10 0.24 -17.71 -28.61
N ILE A 11 0.32 -19.03 -28.79
CA ILE A 11 0.22 -20.01 -27.70
C ILE A 11 1.47 -19.93 -26.82
N ASN A 12 2.67 -19.83 -27.41
CA ASN A 12 3.91 -19.65 -26.64
C ASN A 12 3.99 -18.32 -25.90
N GLY A 13 3.47 -17.22 -26.49
CA GLY A 13 3.37 -15.92 -25.80
C GLY A 13 2.45 -15.97 -24.57
N ASN A 14 1.34 -16.71 -24.67
CA ASN A 14 0.40 -16.89 -23.55
C ASN A 14 0.97 -17.71 -22.40
N ASN A 15 1.86 -18.67 -22.68
CA ASN A 15 2.54 -19.44 -21.63
C ASN A 15 3.45 -18.55 -20.78
N HIS A 16 4.18 -17.63 -21.40
CA HIS A 16 5.04 -16.68 -20.66
C HIS A 16 4.22 -15.72 -19.76
N LEU A 17 3.10 -15.20 -20.26
CA LEU A 17 2.20 -14.36 -19.46
C LEU A 17 1.58 -15.12 -18.29
N ARG A 18 1.23 -16.40 -18.50
CA ARG A 18 0.77 -17.29 -17.44
C ARG A 18 1.84 -17.49 -16.37
N ASP A 19 3.09 -17.76 -16.74
CA ASP A 19 4.18 -17.97 -15.79
C ASP A 19 4.46 -16.72 -14.95
N VAL A 20 4.46 -15.53 -15.57
CA VAL A 20 4.63 -14.26 -14.87
C VAL A 20 3.47 -14.00 -13.91
N PHE A 21 2.24 -14.29 -14.33
CA PHE A 21 1.06 -14.16 -13.47
C PHE A 21 1.11 -15.12 -12.29
N GLN A 22 1.47 -16.38 -12.52
CA GLN A 22 1.61 -17.39 -11.47
C GLN A 22 2.69 -17.00 -10.46
N ARG A 23 3.86 -16.55 -10.90
CA ARG A 23 4.92 -16.06 -10.00
C ARG A 23 4.45 -14.87 -9.14
N SER A 24 3.72 -13.93 -9.75
CA SER A 24 3.16 -12.79 -9.02
C SER A 24 2.11 -13.22 -7.98
N LEU A 25 1.27 -14.21 -8.32
CA LEU A 25 0.27 -14.74 -7.40
C LEU A 25 0.92 -15.47 -6.22
N THR A 26 1.93 -16.32 -6.49
CA THR A 26 2.67 -17.04 -5.44
C THR A 26 3.37 -16.06 -4.50
N SER A 27 4.03 -15.03 -5.03
CA SER A 27 4.68 -14.00 -4.21
C SER A 27 3.68 -13.24 -3.33
N MET A 28 2.49 -12.94 -3.86
CA MET A 28 1.43 -12.30 -3.10
C MET A 28 0.91 -13.18 -1.96
N ILE A 29 0.65 -14.46 -2.24
CA ILE A 29 0.19 -15.42 -1.23
C ILE A 29 1.26 -15.59 -0.14
N LEU A 30 2.54 -15.71 -0.51
CA LEU A 30 3.63 -15.80 0.47
C LEU A 30 3.69 -14.57 1.38
N LEU A 31 3.57 -13.37 0.80
CA LEU A 31 3.60 -12.13 1.57
C LEU A 31 2.39 -12.02 2.50
N GLN A 32 1.22 -12.48 2.05
CA GLN A 32 0.01 -12.56 2.85
C GLN A 32 0.14 -13.54 4.02
N ILE A 33 0.73 -14.71 3.78
CA ILE A 33 1.02 -15.70 4.84
C ILE A 33 1.95 -15.08 5.88
N ILE A 34 3.05 -14.45 5.46
CA ILE A 34 4.01 -13.82 6.38
C ILE A 34 3.33 -12.74 7.23
N LEU A 35 2.54 -11.87 6.60
CA LEU A 35 1.83 -10.79 7.30
C LEU A 35 0.81 -11.30 8.30
N ILE A 36 0.20 -12.46 8.07
CA ILE A 36 -0.76 -13.06 9.01
C ILE A 36 -0.03 -13.82 10.13
N VAL A 37 0.96 -14.65 9.78
CA VAL A 37 1.63 -15.55 10.73
C VAL A 37 2.46 -14.77 11.76
N VAL A 38 3.19 -13.75 11.33
CA VAL A 38 4.08 -12.96 12.21
C VAL A 38 3.34 -12.31 13.40
N PRO A 39 2.19 -11.62 13.21
CA PRO A 39 1.42 -11.07 14.33
C PRO A 39 0.52 -12.11 15.02
N LEU A 40 0.07 -13.16 14.32
CA LEU A 40 -0.76 -14.19 14.92
C LEU A 40 0.01 -15.04 15.95
N ALA A 41 1.28 -15.35 15.69
CA ALA A 41 2.11 -16.15 16.58
C ALA A 41 2.22 -15.57 18.01
N PRO A 42 2.68 -14.31 18.21
CA PRO A 42 2.77 -13.75 19.57
C PRO A 42 1.39 -13.52 20.20
N PHE A 43 0.36 -13.24 19.40
CA PHE A 43 -1.01 -13.13 19.90
C PHE A 43 -1.54 -14.46 20.45
N ALA A 44 -1.30 -15.57 19.74
CA ALA A 44 -1.65 -16.90 20.22
C ALA A 44 -0.86 -17.25 21.49
N THR A 45 0.42 -16.93 21.54
CA THR A 45 1.26 -17.16 22.73
C THR A 45 0.72 -16.44 23.97
N ILE A 46 0.30 -15.17 23.85
CA ILE A 46 -0.23 -14.43 25.00
C ILE A 46 -1.57 -14.99 25.48
N ILE A 47 -2.46 -15.41 24.57
CA ILE A 47 -3.73 -16.06 24.94
C ILE A 47 -3.46 -17.36 25.69
N ILE A 48 -2.60 -18.24 25.15
CA ILE A 48 -2.27 -19.51 25.80
C ILE A 48 -1.70 -19.24 27.20
N TYR A 49 -0.78 -18.29 27.32
CA TYR A 49 -0.21 -17.91 28.60
C TYR A 49 -1.28 -17.38 29.59
N GLN A 50 -2.21 -16.54 29.14
CA GLN A 50 -3.31 -16.04 29.98
C GLN A 50 -4.23 -17.17 30.47
N VAL A 51 -4.56 -18.13 29.60
CA VAL A 51 -5.36 -19.32 29.96
C VAL A 51 -4.63 -20.18 30.98
N LEU A 52 -3.35 -20.49 30.76
CA LEU A 52 -2.55 -21.32 31.66
C LEU A 52 -2.33 -20.67 33.03
N THR A 53 -2.30 -19.34 33.09
CA THR A 53 -2.07 -18.58 34.32
C THR A 53 -3.36 -18.02 34.94
N ALA A 54 -4.54 -18.44 34.47
CA ALA A 54 -5.82 -17.91 34.91
C ALA A 54 -6.13 -18.17 36.39
N SER A 55 -5.60 -19.25 36.97
CA SER A 55 -5.79 -19.61 38.39
C SER A 55 -4.72 -19.03 39.32
N ILE A 56 -3.68 -18.40 38.78
CA ILE A 56 -2.57 -17.85 39.56
C ILE A 56 -2.94 -16.43 39.98
N VAL A 57 -2.83 -16.12 41.27
CA VAL A 57 -3.00 -14.75 41.79
C VAL A 57 -1.87 -13.88 41.25
N LYS A 58 -2.22 -12.89 40.43
CA LYS A 58 -1.28 -11.92 39.83
C LYS A 58 -1.33 -10.59 40.59
N SER A 59 -0.20 -9.89 40.68
CA SER A 59 -0.18 -8.49 41.14
C SER A 59 -0.88 -7.56 40.13
N SER A 60 -1.35 -6.40 40.61
CA SER A 60 -1.93 -5.35 39.76
C SER A 60 -1.01 -4.98 38.61
N ASP A 61 0.26 -4.73 38.93
CA ASP A 61 1.25 -4.25 37.95
C ASP A 61 1.50 -5.27 36.83
N ARG A 62 1.49 -6.57 37.17
CA ARG A 62 1.63 -7.64 36.19
C ARG A 62 0.41 -7.74 35.29
N LEU A 63 -0.79 -7.55 35.84
CA LEU A 63 -2.02 -7.56 35.05
C LEU A 63 -2.04 -6.40 34.04
N GLU A 64 -1.64 -5.20 34.46
CA GLU A 64 -1.56 -4.03 33.59
C GLU A 64 -0.55 -4.23 32.45
N GLN A 65 0.63 -4.80 32.74
CA GLN A 65 1.62 -5.15 31.72
C GLN A 65 1.08 -6.18 30.72
N GLU A 66 0.42 -7.24 31.20
CA GLU A 66 -0.18 -8.26 30.33
C GLU A 66 -1.27 -7.66 29.42
N THR A 67 -2.11 -6.76 29.95
CA THR A 67 -3.13 -6.05 29.17
C THR A 67 -2.50 -5.12 28.14
N MET A 68 -1.45 -4.37 28.50
CA MET A 68 -0.74 -3.50 27.57
C MET A 68 -0.13 -4.29 26.40
N ILE A 69 0.55 -5.40 26.69
CA ILE A 69 1.15 -6.26 25.67
C ILE A 69 0.05 -6.87 24.78
N SER A 70 -1.05 -7.33 25.38
CA SER A 70 -2.20 -7.86 24.63
C SER A 70 -2.79 -6.82 23.67
N ASN A 71 -2.91 -5.56 24.11
CA ASN A 71 -3.38 -4.45 23.27
C ASN A 71 -2.43 -4.18 22.09
N ILE A 72 -1.11 -4.19 22.31
CA ILE A 72 -0.12 -4.02 21.24
C ILE A 72 -0.28 -5.12 20.18
N PHE A 73 -0.41 -6.38 20.60
CA PHE A 73 -0.59 -7.48 19.65
C PHE A 73 -1.95 -7.42 18.94
N ASN A 74 -3.01 -6.98 19.61
CA ASN A 74 -4.31 -6.74 18.97
C ASN A 74 -4.21 -5.67 17.87
N ILE A 75 -3.52 -4.56 18.13
CA ILE A 75 -3.30 -3.50 17.13
C ILE A 75 -2.53 -4.06 15.92
N LEU A 76 -1.47 -4.82 16.14
CA LEU A 76 -0.71 -5.47 15.06
C LEU A 76 -1.59 -6.42 14.24
N LEU A 77 -2.48 -7.15 14.88
CA LEU A 77 -3.40 -8.08 14.23
C LEU A 77 -4.45 -7.33 13.39
N TYR A 78 -4.97 -6.19 13.86
CA TYR A 78 -5.82 -5.30 13.05
C TYR A 78 -5.07 -4.70 11.84
N ILE A 79 -3.82 -4.29 12.03
CA ILE A 79 -2.96 -3.83 10.93
C ILE A 79 -2.80 -4.94 9.89
N SER A 80 -2.61 -6.20 10.31
CA SER A 80 -2.56 -7.34 9.41
C SER A 80 -3.86 -7.49 8.60
N TYR A 81 -5.04 -7.35 9.21
CA TYR A 81 -6.29 -7.42 8.47
C TYR A 81 -6.43 -6.29 7.44
N ALA A 82 -6.05 -5.06 7.80
CA ALA A 82 -6.03 -3.94 6.86
C ALA A 82 -4.99 -4.14 5.74
N SER A 83 -3.84 -4.75 6.07
CA SER A 83 -2.74 -4.98 5.13
C SER A 83 -3.15 -5.86 3.95
N ASN A 84 -4.08 -6.81 4.13
CA ASN A 84 -4.58 -7.63 3.05
C ASN A 84 -5.05 -6.77 1.86
N PHE A 85 -5.85 -5.74 2.12
CA PHE A 85 -6.33 -4.82 1.08
C PHE A 85 -5.17 -4.19 0.30
N TYR A 86 -4.15 -3.71 1.00
CA TYR A 86 -2.97 -3.09 0.39
C TYR A 86 -2.11 -4.11 -0.37
N VAL A 87 -1.97 -5.34 0.13
CA VAL A 87 -1.26 -6.41 -0.56
C VAL A 87 -1.97 -6.75 -1.87
N TYR A 88 -3.30 -6.85 -1.88
CA TYR A 88 -4.07 -7.04 -3.12
C TYR A 88 -3.87 -5.87 -4.10
N LEU A 89 -3.95 -4.63 -3.60
CA LEU A 89 -3.81 -3.42 -4.40
C LEU A 89 -2.41 -3.29 -5.02
N ILE A 90 -1.37 -3.59 -4.24
CA ILE A 90 0.02 -3.55 -4.70
C ILE A 90 0.32 -4.76 -5.58
N SER A 91 -0.21 -5.95 -5.31
CA SER A 91 0.20 -7.17 -6.00
C SER A 91 -0.43 -7.31 -7.37
N ALA A 92 -1.65 -6.79 -7.58
CA ALA A 92 -2.33 -6.91 -8.87
C ALA A 92 -1.68 -5.98 -9.93
N PRO A 93 -1.04 -6.52 -10.99
CA PRO A 93 -0.32 -5.73 -11.99
C PRO A 93 -1.24 -4.75 -12.74
N TYR A 94 -2.53 -5.09 -12.87
CA TYR A 94 -3.56 -4.20 -13.39
C TYR A 94 -3.71 -2.93 -12.53
N TYR A 95 -3.81 -3.09 -11.22
CA TYR A 95 -3.98 -1.98 -10.28
C TYR A 95 -2.70 -1.15 -10.13
N ARG A 96 -1.51 -1.77 -10.17
CA ARG A 96 -0.23 -1.02 -10.17
C ARG A 96 -0.13 -0.02 -11.31
N LYS A 97 -0.47 -0.44 -12.55
CA LYS A 97 -0.43 0.45 -13.72
C LYS A 97 -1.41 1.61 -13.57
N LYS A 98 -2.64 1.33 -13.12
CA LYS A 98 -3.66 2.36 -12.89
C LYS A 98 -3.27 3.31 -11.77
N PHE A 99 -2.69 2.80 -10.69
CA PHE A 99 -2.23 3.60 -9.56
C PHE A 99 -1.06 4.51 -9.93
N VAL A 100 -0.08 4.00 -10.67
CA VAL A 100 1.03 4.83 -11.20
C VAL A 100 0.51 5.89 -12.16
N GLN A 101 -0.42 5.56 -13.05
CA GLN A 101 -1.08 6.55 -13.92
C GLN A 101 -1.80 7.62 -13.11
N PHE A 102 -2.47 7.24 -12.02
CA PHE A 102 -3.16 8.17 -11.13
C PHE A 102 -2.18 9.09 -10.40
N ILE A 103 -1.08 8.55 -9.86
CA ILE A 103 -0.02 9.35 -9.21
C ILE A 103 0.62 10.31 -10.22
N GLN A 104 0.95 9.84 -11.42
CA GLN A 104 1.51 10.68 -12.49
C GLN A 104 0.55 11.80 -12.87
N TYR A 105 -0.74 11.49 -13.00
CA TYR A 105 -1.78 12.48 -13.27
C TYR A 105 -1.89 13.52 -12.15
N TYR A 106 -1.88 13.08 -10.89
CA TYR A 106 -1.95 13.97 -9.73
C TYR A 106 -0.71 14.87 -9.64
N TYR A 107 0.48 14.31 -9.85
CA TYR A 107 1.73 15.08 -9.83
C TYR A 107 1.76 16.14 -10.96
N TYR A 108 1.33 15.75 -12.16
CA TYR A 108 1.18 16.69 -13.29
C TYR A 108 0.19 17.81 -12.96
N TYR A 109 -0.96 17.49 -12.38
CA TYR A 109 -1.97 18.48 -12.00
C TYR A 109 -1.44 19.47 -10.96
N CYS A 110 -0.75 18.96 -9.93
CA CYS A 110 -0.17 19.79 -8.87
C CYS A 110 0.90 20.75 -9.41
N HIS A 111 1.80 20.26 -10.28
CA HIS A 111 2.84 21.08 -10.89
C HIS A 111 2.27 22.14 -11.85
N LYS A 112 1.22 21.80 -12.61
CA LYS A 112 0.54 22.77 -13.49
C LYS A 112 -0.15 23.87 -12.68
N ASN A 113 -0.77 23.52 -11.56
CA ASN A 113 -1.43 24.49 -10.68
C ASN A 113 -0.43 25.50 -10.08
N GLN A 114 0.77 25.04 -9.68
CA GLN A 114 1.83 25.94 -9.20
C GLN A 114 2.32 26.92 -10.27
N ARG A 115 2.46 26.49 -11.54
CA ARG A 115 2.81 27.39 -12.64
C ARG A 115 1.78 28.48 -12.89
N ASN A 116 0.49 28.14 -12.85
CA ASN A 116 -0.59 29.09 -13.06
C ASN A 116 -0.66 30.15 -11.95
N ASN A 117 -0.42 29.76 -10.70
CA ASN A 117 -0.36 30.71 -9.58
C ASN A 117 0.80 31.70 -9.71
N HIS A 118 1.99 31.26 -10.17
CA HIS A 118 3.12 32.17 -10.40
C HIS A 118 2.88 33.18 -11.53
N ILE A 119 2.23 32.76 -12.64
CA ILE A 119 1.89 33.68 -13.74
C ILE A 119 0.81 34.69 -13.30
N GLY A 120 -0.17 34.25 -12.50
CA GLY A 120 -1.19 35.14 -11.94
C GLY A 120 -0.61 36.25 -11.05
N ILE A 121 0.46 35.97 -10.31
CA ILE A 121 1.14 36.98 -9.47
C ILE A 121 1.90 37.99 -10.36
N MET A 122 2.60 37.55 -11.40
CA MET A 122 3.35 38.46 -12.28
C MET A 122 2.45 39.44 -13.07
N ILE A 123 1.23 39.01 -13.46
CA ILE A 123 0.28 39.91 -14.14
C ILE A 123 -0.29 40.96 -13.17
N ARG A 124 -0.33 40.68 -11.86
CA ARG A 124 -0.90 41.57 -10.85
C ARG A 124 0.07 42.67 -10.39
N GLU A 125 1.39 42.48 -10.54
CA GLU A 125 2.40 43.49 -10.17
C GLU A 125 2.81 44.44 -11.32
N GLN A 126 2.41 44.17 -12.56
CA GLN A 126 2.68 45.07 -13.68
C GLN A 126 1.86 46.38 -13.80
N PRO A 127 0.70 46.62 -13.12
CA PRO A 127 -0.05 47.86 -13.31
C PRO A 127 0.53 49.09 -12.57
N GLU A 128 1.49 48.94 -11.65
CA GLU A 128 2.01 50.10 -10.90
C GLU A 128 3.19 50.82 -11.55
N ILE A 129 3.97 50.14 -12.41
CA ILE A 129 5.16 50.77 -13.03
C ILE A 129 4.77 51.84 -14.07
N HIS A 130 3.56 51.75 -14.65
CA HIS A 130 3.10 52.75 -15.62
C HIS A 130 2.49 54.02 -15.00
N ARG A 131 2.31 54.11 -13.68
CA ARG A 131 1.84 55.36 -13.04
C ARG A 131 2.96 56.31 -12.61
N ILE A 132 4.21 55.84 -12.50
CA ILE A 132 5.33 56.65 -11.99
C ILE A 132 6.07 57.39 -13.11
N SER A 133 5.83 57.07 -14.39
CA SER A 133 6.48 57.75 -15.52
C SER A 133 5.65 58.91 -16.14
N MET A 134 4.56 59.34 -15.49
CA MET A 134 3.71 60.45 -15.96
C MET A 134 3.62 61.62 -14.97
N SER A 135 4.47 61.63 -13.95
CA SER A 135 4.64 62.72 -12.98
C SER A 135 6.09 63.15 -12.93
#